data_AF-A0A4U7F3G0-F1
#
_entry.id   AF-A0A4U7F3G0-F1
#
_cell.length_a   1.000
_cell.length_b   1.000
_cell.length_c   1.000
_cell.angle_alpha   90.00
_cell.angle_beta   90.00
_cell.angle_gamma   90.00
#
_symmetry.space_group_name_H-M   'P 1'
#
loop_
_entity.id
_entity.type
_entity.pdbx_description
1 polymer ?
#
loop_
_entity_poly.entity_id
_entity_poly.type
_entity_poly.pdbx_seq_one_letter_code
_entity_poly.pdbx_strand_id
1 'polypeptide(L)'
;MPPSTNGNRIAVSLSREEAWVAHAALLDAGAAAADAGDDAPEQCRPIRRIERDRALGADGAERLRDALVEYLGDAPVRDRAPGRELLRRVDDAVEATPQSTPRDSQEF
;
A
#
# COMPACT_ATOMS: atom_id res chain seq x y z
N MET A 1 -26.60 -3.74 17.37
CA MET A 1 -25.66 -2.83 16.69
C MET A 1 -24.78 -3.67 15.76
N PRO A 2 -24.64 -3.35 14.48
CA PRO A 2 -23.68 -4.05 13.62
C PRO A 2 -22.25 -3.71 14.05
N PRO A 3 -21.29 -4.65 13.97
CA PRO A 3 -19.90 -4.36 14.26
C PRO A 3 -19.42 -3.30 13.26
N SER A 4 -18.79 -2.24 13.77
CA SER A 4 -18.15 -1.25 12.91
C SER A 4 -17.04 -1.94 12.11
N THR A 5 -17.26 -2.14 10.81
CA THR A 5 -16.22 -2.50 9.83
C THR A 5 -15.26 -1.32 9.61
N ASN A 6 -14.67 -0.83 10.69
CA ASN A 6 -13.46 -0.02 10.72
C ASN A 6 -12.30 -0.95 11.14
N GLY A 7 -12.28 -2.17 10.58
CA GLY A 7 -11.12 -3.04 10.67
C GLY A 7 -9.96 -2.36 9.97
N ASN A 8 -9.10 -1.72 10.77
CA ASN A 8 -7.78 -1.24 10.44
C ASN A 8 -7.64 -0.50 9.10
N ARG A 9 -8.28 0.67 8.99
CA ARG A 9 -7.92 1.62 7.92
C ARG A 9 -6.65 2.34 8.34
N ILE A 10 -5.57 2.05 7.63
CA ILE A 10 -4.34 2.82 7.76
C ILE A 10 -4.56 4.14 7.02
N ALA A 11 -4.86 5.19 7.76
CA ALA A 11 -4.99 6.53 7.22
C ALA A 11 -3.61 7.15 6.96
N VAL A 12 -2.90 6.62 5.95
CA VAL A 12 -1.72 7.32 5.42
C VAL A 12 -2.25 8.52 4.62
N SER A 13 -2.21 9.70 5.22
CA SER A 13 -2.37 10.94 4.46
C SER A 13 -1.13 11.15 3.61
N LEU A 14 -1.33 11.39 2.31
CA LEU A 14 -0.26 11.64 1.35
C LEU A 14 -0.22 13.13 1.04
N SER A 15 0.97 13.72 1.03
CA SER A 15 1.18 14.96 0.30
C SER A 15 0.98 14.72 -1.19
N ARG A 16 0.84 15.80 -1.98
CA ARG A 16 0.67 15.68 -3.42
C ARG A 16 1.84 14.95 -4.08
N GLU A 17 3.07 15.26 -3.70
CA GLU A 17 4.28 14.62 -4.24
C GLU A 17 4.32 13.13 -3.89
N GLU A 18 3.97 12.77 -2.65
CA GLU A 18 3.90 11.37 -2.22
C GLU A 18 2.77 10.61 -2.93
N ALA A 19 1.63 11.27 -3.22
CA ALA A 19 0.58 10.67 -4.01
C ALA A 19 1.03 10.35 -5.45
N TRP A 20 1.84 11.23 -6.06
CA TRP A 20 2.46 10.96 -7.36
C TRP A 20 3.42 9.78 -7.30
N VAL A 21 4.30 9.72 -6.29
CA VAL A 21 5.25 8.61 -6.14
C VAL A 21 4.53 7.29 -5.86
N ALA A 22 3.53 7.30 -4.98
CA ALA A 22 2.71 6.11 -4.69
C ALA A 22 2.00 5.60 -5.93
N HIS A 23 1.45 6.51 -6.74
CA HIS A 23 0.80 6.17 -7.99
C HIS A 23 1.80 5.58 -9.01
N ALA A 24 2.98 6.18 -9.16
CA ALA A 24 4.03 5.67 -10.06
C ALA A 24 4.51 4.27 -9.65
N ALA A 25 4.79 4.06 -8.35
CA ALA A 25 5.25 2.77 -7.84
C ALA A 25 4.19 1.67 -8.04
N LEU A 26 2.91 1.96 -7.77
CA LEU A 26 1.83 0.99 -7.96
C LEU A 26 1.57 0.69 -9.45
N LEU A 27 1.73 1.67 -10.33
CA LEU A 27 1.63 1.45 -11.78
C LEU A 27 2.77 0.57 -12.28
N ASP A 28 3.99 0.81 -11.83
CA ASP A 28 5.17 0.03 -12.18
C ASP A 28 5.00 -1.43 -11.75
N ALA A 29 4.62 -1.66 -10.49
CA ALA A 29 4.32 -2.99 -9.97
C ALA A 29 3.14 -3.67 -10.70
N GLY A 30 2.11 -2.91 -11.07
CA GLY A 30 0.97 -3.43 -11.84
C GLY A 30 1.34 -3.79 -13.28
N ALA A 31 2.22 -3.01 -13.92
CA ALA A 31 2.75 -3.30 -15.24
C ALA A 31 3.61 -4.57 -15.22
N ALA A 32 4.49 -4.71 -14.23
CA ALA A 32 5.29 -5.92 -14.05
C ALA A 32 4.43 -7.17 -13.81
N ALA A 33 3.34 -7.06 -13.04
CA ALA A 33 2.39 -8.15 -12.84
C ALA A 33 1.64 -8.53 -14.13
N ALA A 34 1.21 -7.53 -14.91
CA ALA A 34 0.57 -7.76 -16.20
C ALA A 34 1.53 -8.41 -17.21
N ASP A 35 2.79 -7.98 -17.26
CA ASP A 35 3.83 -8.60 -18.08
C ASP A 35 4.12 -10.05 -17.66
N ALA A 36 3.93 -10.38 -16.38
CA ALA A 36 3.99 -11.76 -15.86
C ALA A 36 2.73 -12.59 -16.14
N GLY A 37 1.70 -12.02 -16.78
CA GLY A 37 0.46 -12.70 -17.16
C GLY A 37 -0.69 -12.60 -16.15
N ASP A 38 -0.65 -11.64 -15.21
CA ASP A 38 -1.80 -11.33 -14.36
C ASP A 38 -2.77 -10.39 -15.07
N ASP A 39 -3.92 -10.92 -15.49
CA ASP A 39 -4.99 -10.16 -16.15
C ASP A 39 -5.77 -9.22 -15.21
N ALA A 40 -5.60 -9.34 -13.89
CA ALA A 40 -6.28 -8.51 -12.89
C ALA A 40 -5.33 -8.04 -11.76
N PRO A 41 -4.33 -7.21 -12.07
CA PRO A 41 -3.30 -6.81 -11.12
C PRO A 41 -3.89 -6.19 -9.86
N GLU A 42 -3.52 -6.73 -8.69
CA GLU A 42 -4.06 -6.31 -7.40
C GLU A 42 -3.77 -4.84 -7.06
N GLN A 43 -2.79 -4.22 -7.74
CA GLN A 43 -2.39 -2.82 -7.62
C GLN A 43 -3.48 -1.86 -8.12
N CYS A 44 -4.42 -2.32 -8.96
CA CYS A 44 -5.54 -1.50 -9.44
C CYS A 44 -6.43 -0.96 -8.31
N ARG A 45 -6.55 -1.69 -7.20
CA ARG A 45 -7.40 -1.29 -6.06
C ARG A 45 -6.78 -0.16 -5.23
N PRO A 46 -5.52 -0.23 -4.78
CA PRO A 46 -4.87 0.89 -4.08
C PRO A 46 -4.72 2.13 -4.97
N ILE A 47 -4.43 1.99 -6.28
CA ILE A 47 -4.39 3.12 -7.22
C ILE A 47 -5.69 3.91 -7.20
N ARG A 48 -6.83 3.23 -7.41
CA ARG A 48 -8.16 3.87 -7.40
C ARG A 48 -8.53 4.54 -6.08
N ARG A 49 -7.91 4.13 -4.97
CA ARG A 49 -8.10 4.79 -3.67
C ARG A 49 -7.29 6.07 -3.58
N ILE A 50 -6.02 6.04 -3.96
CA ILE A 50 -5.16 7.22 -4.00
C ILE A 50 -5.77 8.28 -4.93
N GLU A 51 -6.23 7.90 -6.13
CA GLU A 51 -6.90 8.81 -7.08
C GLU A 51 -8.16 9.49 -6.52
N ARG A 52 -8.80 8.89 -5.53
CA ARG A 52 -10.03 9.40 -4.89
C ARG A 52 -9.75 10.05 -3.54
N ASP A 53 -8.48 10.30 -3.21
CA ASP A 53 -8.03 10.79 -1.92
C ASP A 53 -8.59 9.96 -0.74
N ARG A 54 -8.69 8.64 -0.94
CA ARG A 54 -9.18 7.69 0.07
C ARG A 54 -8.02 6.99 0.75
N ALA A 55 -8.10 6.89 2.07
CA ALA A 55 -7.17 6.10 2.87
C ALA A 55 -7.06 4.65 2.40
N LEU A 56 -5.86 4.08 2.49
CA LEU A 56 -5.60 2.68 2.18
C LEU A 56 -6.07 1.78 3.34
N GLY A 57 -6.40 0.52 3.02
CA GLY A 57 -6.52 -0.53 4.06
C GLY A 57 -5.15 -1.18 4.29
N ALA A 58 -5.04 -2.05 5.30
CA ALA A 58 -3.80 -2.79 5.59
C ALA A 58 -3.21 -3.48 4.34
N ASP A 59 -4.02 -4.28 3.65
CA ASP A 59 -3.69 -4.92 2.36
C ASP A 59 -3.15 -3.94 1.30
N GLY A 60 -3.71 -2.73 1.25
CA GLY A 60 -3.29 -1.71 0.30
C GLY A 60 -2.00 -1.01 0.71
N ALA A 61 -1.74 -0.88 2.01
CA ALA A 61 -0.51 -0.33 2.55
C ALA A 61 0.66 -1.31 2.39
N GLU A 62 0.44 -2.61 2.63
CA GLU A 62 1.43 -3.66 2.36
C GLU A 62 1.83 -3.68 0.88
N ARG A 63 0.85 -3.68 -0.03
CA ARG A 63 1.12 -3.60 -1.48
C ARG A 63 1.85 -2.33 -1.87
N LEU A 64 1.52 -1.19 -1.26
CA LEU A 64 2.22 0.06 -1.50
C LEU A 64 3.66 0.00 -0.99
N ARG A 65 3.91 -0.59 0.18
CA ARG A 65 5.26 -0.82 0.71
C ARG A 65 6.09 -1.60 -0.29
N ASP A 66 5.59 -2.77 -0.69
CA ASP A 66 6.34 -3.67 -1.57
C ASP A 66 6.63 -3.01 -2.93
N ALA A 67 5.65 -2.28 -3.49
CA ALA A 67 5.83 -1.50 -4.70
C ALA A 67 6.86 -0.36 -4.54
N LEU A 68 6.89 0.34 -3.40
CA LEU A 68 7.85 1.40 -3.12
C LEU A 68 9.28 0.86 -2.97
N VAL A 69 9.45 -0.31 -2.34
CA VAL A 69 10.75 -0.96 -2.18
C VAL A 69 11.37 -1.24 -3.55
N GLU A 70 10.58 -1.81 -4.47
CA GLU A 70 11.04 -2.10 -5.83
C GLU A 70 11.29 -0.81 -6.62
N TYR A 71 10.30 0.08 -6.70
CA TYR A 71 10.35 1.31 -7.47
C TYR A 71 11.53 2.21 -7.09
N LEU A 72 11.84 2.34 -5.79
CA LEU A 72 12.91 3.21 -5.31
C LEU A 72 14.33 2.74 -5.68
N GLY A 73 14.48 1.50 -6.15
CA GLY A 73 15.73 0.98 -6.70
C GLY A 73 16.20 1.75 -7.94
N ASP A 74 15.26 2.11 -8.83
CA ASP A 74 15.54 2.82 -10.08
C ASP A 74 14.79 4.17 -10.21
N ALA A 75 14.17 4.63 -9.12
CA ALA A 75 13.35 5.84 -9.15
C ALA A 75 14.14 7.08 -9.61
N PRO A 76 13.50 7.96 -10.41
CA PRO A 76 14.08 9.23 -10.81
C PRO A 76 14.36 10.11 -9.58
N VAL A 77 15.38 10.96 -9.66
CA VAL A 77 15.89 11.77 -8.52
C VAL A 77 14.78 12.55 -7.81
N ARG A 78 13.83 13.10 -8.57
CA ARG A 78 12.65 13.83 -8.06
C ARG A 78 11.86 13.03 -7.03
N ASP A 79 11.79 11.71 -7.21
CA ASP A 79 10.86 10.84 -6.48
C ASP A 79 11.53 10.19 -5.25
N ARG A 80 12.86 10.25 -5.15
CA ARG A 80 13.64 9.56 -4.11
C ARG A 80 13.38 10.07 -2.70
N ALA A 81 13.44 11.39 -2.50
CA ALA A 81 13.21 11.98 -1.18
C ALA A 81 11.77 11.79 -0.70
N PRO A 82 10.73 12.19 -1.47
CA PRO A 82 9.34 11.96 -1.06
C PRO A 82 9.01 10.48 -0.94
N GLY A 83 9.52 9.63 -1.83
CA GLY A 83 9.29 8.19 -1.78
C GLY A 83 9.92 7.51 -0.55
N ARG A 84 11.11 7.93 -0.12
CA ARG A 84 11.74 7.40 1.11
C ARG A 84 11.02 7.83 2.38
N GLU A 85 10.48 9.06 2.40
CA GLU A 85 9.63 9.52 3.50
C GLU A 85 8.34 8.72 3.56
N LEU A 86 7.69 8.54 2.41
CA LEU A 86 6.49 7.74 2.31
C LEU A 86 6.73 6.29 2.74
N LEU A 87 7.80 5.64 2.26
CA LEU A 87 8.12 4.26 2.61
C LEU A 87 8.25 4.10 4.13
N ARG A 88 8.99 4.99 4.81
CA ARG A 88 9.12 4.97 6.27
C ARG A 88 7.76 5.03 6.97
N ARG A 89 6.88 5.93 6.55
CA ARG A 89 5.54 6.06 7.15
C ARG A 89 4.64 4.86 6.86
N VAL A 90 4.77 4.25 5.68
CA VAL A 90 4.01 3.04 5.33
C VAL A 90 4.52 1.84 6.13
N ASP A 91 5.83 1.69 6.28
CA ASP A 91 6.46 0.65 7.11
C ASP A 91 5.97 0.75 8.57
N ASP A 92 6.10 1.92 9.19
CA ASP A 92 5.63 2.18 10.55
C ASP A 92 4.16 1.79 10.72
N ALA A 93 3.34 2.10 9.72
CA ALA A 93 1.90 1.87 9.79
C ALA A 93 1.50 0.41 9.55
N VAL A 94 2.24 -0.30 8.70
CA VAL A 94 2.07 -1.75 8.52
C VAL A 94 2.52 -2.49 9.78
N GLU A 95 3.65 -2.11 10.39
CA GLU A 95 4.14 -2.69 11.65
C GLU A 95 3.21 -2.40 12.84
N ALA A 96 2.62 -1.20 12.90
CA ALA A 96 1.67 -0.83 13.95
C ALA A 96 0.31 -1.54 13.84
N THR A 97 0.03 -2.18 12.71
CA THR A 97 -1.19 -2.98 12.55
C THR A 97 -1.02 -4.28 13.32
N PRO A 98 -1.80 -4.55 14.40
CA PRO A 98 -1.71 -5.81 15.08
C PRO A 98 -2.09 -6.91 14.09
N GLN A 99 -1.11 -7.76 13.76
CA GLN A 99 -1.36 -9.02 13.08
C GLN A 99 -2.45 -9.71 13.89
N SER A 100 -3.65 -9.82 13.31
CA SER A 100 -4.71 -10.61 13.92
C SER A 100 -4.22 -12.04 13.87
N THR A 101 -3.57 -12.47 14.95
CA THR A 101 -3.17 -13.85 15.19
C THR A 101 -4.34 -14.76 14.80
N PRO A 102 -4.14 -15.79 13.97
CA PRO A 102 -5.20 -16.73 13.66
C PRO A 102 -5.68 -17.28 15.00
N ARG A 103 -6.99 -17.13 15.26
CA ARG A 103 -7.64 -17.57 16.48
C ARG A 103 -7.30 -19.05 16.66
N ASP A 104 -6.50 -19.30 17.68
CA ASP A 104 -6.07 -20.61 18.17
C ASP A 104 -7.24 -21.58 18.08
N SER A 105 -7.06 -22.62 17.28
CA SER A 105 -7.90 -23.80 17.29
C SER A 105 -7.73 -24.47 18.65
N GLN A 106 -8.52 -24.07 19.64
CA GLN A 106 -8.71 -24.86 20.86
C GLN A 106 -10.13 -25.42 20.89
N GLU A 107 -10.19 -26.59 20.25
CA GLU A 107 -10.93 -27.75 20.72
C GLU A 107 -10.84 -27.85 22.25
N PHE A 108 -11.97 -27.96 22.95
CA PHE A 108 -12.22 -28.88 24.08
C PHE A 108 -13.71 -28.88 24.43
#